data_AF-A0A7V9RTJ6-F1
#
_entry.id   AF-A0A7V9RTJ6-F1
#
_cell.length_a   1.000
_cell.length_b   1.000
_cell.length_c   1.000
_cell.angle_alpha   90.00
_cell.angle_beta   90.00
_cell.angle_gamma   90.00
#
_symmetry.space_group_name_H-M   'P 1'
#
loop_
_entity.id
_entity.type
_entity.pdbx_description
1 polymer ?
#
loop_
_entity_poly.entity_id
_entity_poly.type
_entity_poly.pdbx_seq_one_letter_code
_entity_poly.pdbx_strand_id
1 'polypeptide(L)' 'MAIQITNRVMAGEKLDYMHYNPLQPHWQLCKDPIEYRFSSARFYETGDDEFKILTHYMDKL' A
#
# COMPACT_ATOMS: atom_id res chain seq x y z
N MET A 1 -12.55 14.26 -6.52
CA MET A 1 -13.73 13.46 -6.18
C MET A 1 -13.30 12.38 -5.21
N ALA A 2 -14.07 12.11 -4.15
CA ALA A 2 -13.84 10.97 -3.28
C ALA A 2 -14.62 9.76 -3.82
N ILE A 3 -14.03 8.57 -3.75
CA ILE A 3 -14.69 7.32 -4.10
C ILE A 3 -14.82 6.51 -2.81
N GLN A 4 -16.05 6.15 -2.45
CA GLN A 4 -16.31 5.32 -1.29
C GLN A 4 -15.86 3.87 -1.56
N ILE A 5 -15.08 3.30 -0.65
CA ILE A 5 -14.73 1.89 -0.65
C ILE A 5 -15.88 1.12 0.01
N THR A 6 -16.52 0.22 -0.73
CA THR A 6 -17.74 -0.47 -0.26
C THR A 6 -17.52 -1.93 0.12
N ASN A 7 -16.39 -2.53 -0.28
CA ASN A 7 -16.07 -3.91 0.01
C ASN A 7 -14.55 -4.15 0.07
N ARG A 8 -14.17 -5.32 0.58
CA ARG A 8 -12.76 -5.70 0.79
C ARG A 8 -11.98 -5.90 -0.51
N VAL A 9 -12.63 -6.40 -1.56
CA VAL A 9 -11.98 -6.59 -2.86
C VAL A 9 -11.53 -5.24 -3.41
N MET A 10 -12.43 -4.26 -3.38
CA MET A 10 -12.12 -2.89 -3.77
C MET A 10 -11.02 -2.26 -2.90
N ALA A 11 -10.99 -2.54 -1.59
CA ALA A 11 -9.92 -2.08 -0.71
C ALA A 11 -8.56 -2.65 -1.14
N GLY A 12 -8.49 -3.96 -1.42
CA GLY A 12 -7.29 -4.64 -1.91
C GLY A 12 -6.79 -4.07 -3.24
N GLU A 13 -7.68 -3.95 -4.24
CA GLU A 13 -7.33 -3.38 -5.55
C GLU A 13 -6.75 -1.95 -5.44
N LYS A 14 -7.31 -1.13 -4.54
CA LYS A 14 -6.80 0.23 -4.29
C LYS A 14 -5.48 0.22 -3.55
N LEU A 15 -5.29 -0.71 -2.62
CA LEU A 15 -4.04 -0.88 -1.91
C LEU A 15 -2.92 -1.28 -2.89
N ASP A 16 -3.16 -2.27 -3.75
CA ASP A 16 -2.21 -2.70 -4.78
C ASP A 16 -1.84 -1.54 -5.70
N TYR A 17 -2.83 -0.78 -6.18
CA TYR A 17 -2.56 0.41 -6.99
C TYR A 17 -1.62 1.41 -6.30
N MET A 18 -1.82 1.67 -5.00
CA MET A 18 -0.94 2.56 -4.23
C MET A 18 0.47 1.98 -4.08
N HIS A 19 0.59 0.67 -3.82
CA HIS A 19 1.89 -0.01 -3.69
C HIS A 19 2.67 -0.09 -5.01
N TYR A 20 1.98 -0.17 -6.15
CA TYR A 20 2.59 -0.18 -7.48
C TYR A 20 2.83 1.21 -8.07
N ASN A 21 2.31 2.28 -7.48
CA ASN A 21 2.51 3.64 -7.96
C ASN A 21 4.00 4.06 -8.05
N PRO A 22 4.88 3.74 -7.08
CA PRO A 22 6.30 4.06 -7.16
C PRO A 22 7.05 3.45 -8.35
N LEU A 23 6.54 2.35 -8.91
CA LEU A 23 7.14 1.63 -10.03
C LEU A 23 6.74 2.18 -11.40
N GLN A 24 5.71 3.03 -11.46
CA GLN A 24 5.17 3.51 -12.73
C GLN A 24 6.26 4.25 -13.53
N PRO A 25 6.33 4.08 -14.86
CA PRO A 25 7.42 4.64 -15.68
C PRO A 25 7.59 6.16 -15.57
N HIS A 26 6.52 6.90 -15.25
CA HIS A 26 6.60 8.35 -15.02
C HIS A 26 7.31 8.73 -13.72
N TRP A 27 7.24 7.85 -12.70
CA TRP A 27 7.84 8.07 -11.38
C TRP A 27 9.18 7.36 -11.22
N GLN A 28 9.21 6.05 -11.49
CA GLN A 28 10.39 5.17 -11.44
C GLN A 28 11.23 5.34 -10.16
N LEU A 29 10.58 5.37 -8.99
CA LEU A 29 11.21 5.70 -7.71
C LEU A 29 11.94 4.51 -7.07
N CYS A 30 11.56 3.28 -7.41
CA CYS A 30 12.16 2.03 -6.92
C CYS A 30 11.97 0.89 -7.93
N LYS A 31 12.57 -0.28 -7.68
CA LYS A 31 12.43 -1.46 -8.55
C LYS A 31 11.45 -2.48 -7.99
N ASP A 32 11.20 -2.43 -6.69
CA ASP A 32 10.25 -3.28 -5.98
C ASP A 32 9.37 -2.42 -5.06
N PRO A 33 8.05 -2.70 -4.91
CA PRO A 33 7.18 -1.96 -3.99
C PRO A 33 7.73 -1.84 -2.57
N ILE A 34 8.40 -2.88 -2.04
CA ILE A 34 8.88 -2.90 -0.64
C ILE A 34 10.08 -1.97 -0.41
N GLU A 35 10.74 -1.53 -1.48
CA GLU A 35 11.91 -0.63 -1.41
C GLU A 35 11.51 0.83 -1.19
N TYR A 36 10.28 1.22 -1.57
CA TYR A 36 9.85 2.61 -1.41
C TYR A 36 9.50 2.92 0.06
N ARG A 37 10.45 3.54 0.78
CA ARG A 37 10.38 3.85 2.23
C ARG A 37 9.07 4.53 2.67
N PHE A 38 8.46 5.33 1.80
CA PHE A 38 7.26 6.10 2.12
C PHE A 38 5.95 5.41 1.67
N SER A 39 5.98 4.08 1.48
CA SER A 39 4.81 3.24 1.22
C SER A 39 4.64 2.20 2.31
N SER A 40 3.39 1.77 2.53
CA SER A 40 3.06 0.65 3.42
C SER A 40 3.34 -0.72 2.80
N ALA A 41 3.83 -0.82 1.56
CA ALA A 41 4.07 -2.10 0.89
C ALA A 41 4.94 -3.06 1.73
N ARG A 42 6.03 -2.55 2.33
CA ARG A 42 6.89 -3.35 3.21
C ARG A 42 6.16 -3.90 4.43
N PHE A 43 5.27 -3.12 5.03
CA PHE A 43 4.45 -3.57 6.16
C PHE A 43 3.53 -4.72 5.76
N TYR A 44 2.88 -4.66 4.60
CA TYR A 44 1.99 -5.73 4.13
C TYR A 44 2.75 -7.01 3.76
N GLU A 45 3.97 -6.91 3.23
CA GLU A 45 4.76 -8.07 2.82
C GLU A 45 5.55 -8.71 3.98
N THR A 46 6.10 -7.89 4.88
CA THR A 46 7.09 -8.34 5.88
C THR A 46 6.66 -8.11 7.33
N GLY A 47 5.63 -7.30 7.57
CA GLY A 47 5.23 -6.87 8.90
C GLY A 47 6.08 -5.73 9.49
N ASP A 48 7.07 -5.21 8.77
CA ASP A 48 7.91 -4.10 9.23
C ASP A 48 7.15 -2.76 9.18
N ASP A 49 6.84 -2.20 10.36
CA ASP A 49 6.23 -0.89 10.53
C ASP A 49 7.25 0.10 11.13
N GLU A 50 8.14 0.61 10.28
CA GLU A 50 9.20 1.56 10.63
C GLU A 50 8.68 2.76 11.45
N PHE A 51 7.50 3.27 11.08
CA PHE A 51 6.91 4.47 11.66
C PHE A 51 5.98 4.20 12.84
N LYS A 52 5.56 2.94 13.05
CA LYS A 52 4.62 2.52 14.10
C LYS A 52 3.26 3.21 14.03
N ILE A 53 2.78 3.44 12.81
CA ILE A 53 1.50 4.12 12.55
C ILE A 53 0.53 3.27 11.70
N LEU A 54 0.93 2.07 11.30
CA LEU A 54 0.14 1.25 10.39
C LEU A 54 -0.75 0.28 11.18
N THR A 55 -1.89 -0.05 10.60
CA THR A 55 -2.80 -1.09 11.07
C THR A 55 -3.34 -1.78 9.84
N HIS A 56 -3.27 -3.12 9.80
CA HIS A 56 -3.73 -3.86 8.63
C HIS A 56 -5.26 -3.74 8.51
N TYR A 57 -5.78 -3.51 7.30
CA TYR A 57 -7.21 -3.24 7.09
C TYR A 57 -8.10 -4.44 7.44
N MET A 58 -7.54 -5.65 7.56
CA MET A 58 -8.24 -6.85 8.02
C MET A 58 -8.21 -7.04 9.54
N ASP A 59 -7.37 -6.31 10.28
CA ASP A 59 -7.22 -6.51 11.74
C ASP A 59 -8.38 -5.92 12.53
N LYS A 60 -9.24 -5.12 11.89
CA LYS A 60 -10.42 -4.52 12.52
C LYS A 60 -11.69 -4.93 11.79
N LEU A 61 -12.15 -6.14 12.08
CA LEU A 61 -13.55 -6.57 12.04
C LEU A 61 -13.83 -7.48 13.23
#